data_AF-A0A661AWY0-F1
#
_entry.id   AF-A0A661AWY0-F1
#
_cell.length_a   1.000
_cell.length_b   1.000
_cell.length_c   1.000
_cell.angle_alpha   90.00
_cell.angle_beta   90.00
_cell.angle_gamma   90.00
#
_symmetry.space_group_name_H-M   'P 1'
#
loop_
_entity.id
_entity.type
_entity.pdbx_description
1 polymer ?
#
loop_
_entity_poly.entity_id
_entity_poly.type
_entity_poly.pdbx_seq_one_letter_code
_entity_poly.pdbx_strand_id
1 'polypeptide(L)'
;DPEAAKRIGFANHAEVIIVGKAMAKLARGASKYLGDMKSCQADVNLRAINVETGEIIAVASAHRAAVHIDEISGGNEAIKKAAKEAAEQLMERILSRWTADVTSGERITFTVYGLTSFGDVDLLKRELEEMRGVKGVYSHGFEAGCLSLEVEYEGNGEALARNLAAGLPSFEVEIVSQTLSSLVIKVKKRGE
;
A
#
# COMPACT_ATOMS: atom_id res chain seq x y z
N ASP A 1 15.29 -1.79 0.19
CA ASP A 1 15.15 -0.35 -0.10
C ASP A 1 13.75 -0.12 -0.68
N PRO A 2 12.87 0.61 0.02
CA PRO A 2 11.50 0.89 -0.44
C PRO A 2 11.45 1.59 -1.80
N GLU A 3 12.39 2.49 -2.10
CA GLU A 3 12.40 3.24 -3.37
C GLU A 3 12.76 2.32 -4.54
N ALA A 4 13.74 1.43 -4.35
CA ALA A 4 14.03 0.40 -5.34
C ALA A 4 12.84 -0.55 -5.55
N ALA A 5 12.13 -0.90 -4.48
CA ALA A 5 10.91 -1.70 -4.58
C ALA A 5 9.84 -0.97 -5.41
N LYS A 6 9.54 0.30 -5.12
CA LYS A 6 8.59 1.10 -5.91
C LYS A 6 8.88 1.05 -7.41
N ARG A 7 10.12 1.35 -7.81
CA ARG A 7 10.50 1.38 -9.23
C ARG A 7 10.25 0.05 -9.93
N ILE A 8 10.57 -1.06 -9.28
CA ILE A 8 10.32 -2.40 -9.84
C ILE A 8 8.82 -2.69 -9.91
N GLY A 9 8.05 -2.29 -8.92
CA GLY A 9 6.60 -2.52 -8.86
C GLY A 9 5.87 -1.79 -9.96
N PHE A 10 6.19 -0.50 -10.14
CA PHE A 10 5.65 0.31 -11.22
C PHE A 10 5.95 -0.29 -12.60
N ALA A 11 7.19 -0.75 -12.82
CA ALA A 11 7.58 -1.36 -14.10
C ALA A 11 6.85 -2.68 -14.41
N ASN A 12 6.27 -3.34 -13.40
CA ASN A 12 5.55 -4.61 -13.55
C ASN A 12 4.05 -4.48 -13.31
N HIS A 13 3.52 -3.25 -13.22
CA HIS A 13 2.11 -2.99 -12.90
C HIS A 13 1.61 -3.72 -11.65
N ALA A 14 2.47 -3.82 -10.62
CA ALA A 14 2.13 -4.43 -9.34
C ALA A 14 1.66 -3.37 -8.34
N GLU A 15 0.62 -3.69 -7.57
CA GLU A 15 0.14 -2.84 -6.47
C GLU A 15 0.94 -3.05 -5.17
N VAL A 16 1.43 -4.27 -4.98
CA VAL A 16 2.17 -4.69 -3.78
C VAL A 16 3.45 -5.41 -4.18
N ILE A 17 4.56 -5.05 -3.54
CA ILE A 17 5.81 -5.79 -3.59
C ILE A 17 6.10 -6.45 -2.26
N ILE A 18 6.49 -7.72 -2.30
CA ILE A 18 6.99 -8.46 -1.15
C ILE A 18 8.51 -8.52 -1.23
N VAL A 19 9.18 -7.99 -0.21
CA VAL A 19 10.63 -8.11 -0.02
C VAL A 19 10.92 -8.88 1.26
N GLY A 20 12.05 -9.57 1.31
CA GLY A 20 12.41 -10.32 2.50
C GLY A 20 13.85 -10.74 2.58
N LYS A 21 14.23 -11.22 3.77
CA LYS A 21 15.53 -11.82 4.04
C LYS A 21 15.33 -13.18 4.70
N ALA A 22 16.05 -14.17 4.20
CA ALA A 22 16.12 -15.50 4.78
C ALA A 22 17.56 -15.77 5.24
N MET A 23 17.72 -16.42 6.39
CA MET A 23 19.01 -16.84 6.91
C MET A 23 18.88 -18.24 7.51
N ALA A 24 19.67 -19.18 7.03
CA ALA A 24 19.83 -20.50 7.62
C ALA A 24 21.13 -20.60 8.41
N LYS A 25 21.10 -21.37 9.50
CA LYS A 25 22.26 -21.69 10.33
C LYS A 25 22.16 -23.10 10.88
N LEU A 26 23.31 -23.74 11.06
CA LEU A 26 23.39 -24.99 11.80
C LEU A 26 23.09 -24.73 13.29
N ALA A 27 22.19 -25.52 13.89
CA ALA A 27 21.88 -25.44 15.31
C ALA A 27 23.04 -26.01 16.13
N ARG A 28 23.72 -25.14 16.90
CA ARG A 28 24.84 -25.56 17.76
C ARG A 28 24.34 -26.46 18.89
N GLY A 29 25.02 -27.58 19.12
CA GLY A 29 24.74 -28.51 20.23
C GLY A 29 23.66 -29.56 19.96
N ALA A 30 22.77 -29.36 18.98
CA ALA A 30 21.72 -30.32 18.64
C ALA A 30 22.27 -31.59 17.97
N SER A 31 23.34 -31.48 17.17
CA SER A 31 23.91 -32.62 16.43
C SER A 31 24.51 -33.71 17.32
N LYS A 32 24.85 -33.40 18.58
CA LYS A 32 25.46 -34.39 19.50
C LYS A 32 24.52 -35.56 19.82
N TYR A 33 23.21 -35.36 19.67
CA TYR A 33 22.17 -36.36 19.94
C TYR A 33 21.53 -36.93 18.66
N LEU A 34 22.00 -36.51 17.48
CA LEU A 34 21.38 -36.82 16.19
C LEU A 34 22.23 -37.76 15.30
N GLY A 35 23.36 -38.25 15.80
CA GLY A 35 24.31 -39.02 14.98
C GLY A 35 24.87 -38.16 13.85
N ASP A 36 24.88 -38.69 12.62
CA ASP A 36 25.33 -37.95 11.43
C ASP A 36 24.32 -36.90 10.94
N MET A 37 23.13 -36.84 11.54
CA MET A 37 22.13 -35.84 11.18
C MET A 37 22.45 -34.48 11.77
N LYS A 38 22.29 -33.45 10.93
CA LYS A 38 22.48 -32.04 11.25
C LYS A 38 21.12 -31.37 11.41
N SER A 39 20.95 -30.63 12.51
CA SER A 39 19.79 -29.77 12.70
C SER A 39 20.09 -28.38 12.12
N CYS A 40 19.33 -27.96 11.12
CA CYS A 40 19.43 -26.65 10.50
C CYS A 40 18.21 -25.82 10.90
N GLN A 41 18.43 -24.57 11.25
CA GLN A 41 17.39 -23.60 11.62
C GLN A 41 17.41 -22.45 10.62
N ALA A 42 16.24 -21.89 10.32
CA ALA A 42 16.11 -20.75 9.44
C ALA A 42 15.15 -19.71 10.01
N ASP A 43 15.55 -18.45 9.84
CA ASP A 43 14.76 -17.26 10.11
C ASP A 43 14.40 -16.59 8.78
N VAL A 44 13.11 -16.33 8.55
CA VAL A 44 12.61 -15.61 7.37
C VAL A 44 11.82 -14.40 7.82
N ASN A 45 12.14 -13.23 7.25
CA ASN A 45 11.42 -11.98 7.48
C ASN A 45 10.93 -11.42 6.15
N LEU A 46 9.64 -11.12 6.05
CA LEU A 46 8.97 -10.61 4.86
C LEU A 46 8.28 -9.28 5.18
N ARG A 47 8.25 -8.37 4.19
CA ARG A 47 7.56 -7.09 4.23
C ARG A 47 6.79 -6.92 2.92
N ALA A 48 5.51 -6.61 3.00
CA ALA A 48 4.69 -6.19 1.88
C ALA A 48 4.65 -4.66 1.84
N ILE A 49 4.90 -4.09 0.66
CA ILE A 49 5.05 -2.65 0.44
C ILE A 49 4.06 -2.24 -0.65
N ASN A 50 3.22 -1.25 -0.37
CA ASN A 50 2.38 -0.60 -1.37
C ASN A 50 3.30 0.13 -2.37
N VAL A 51 3.18 -0.20 -3.65
CA VAL A 51 4.06 0.31 -4.70
C VAL A 51 3.88 1.81 -4.94
N GLU A 52 2.66 2.31 -4.75
CA GLU A 52 2.33 3.71 -4.98
C GLU A 52 2.81 4.60 -3.83
N THR A 53 2.43 4.27 -2.60
CA THR A 53 2.74 5.08 -1.41
C THR A 53 4.12 4.76 -0.83
N GLY A 54 4.59 3.52 -0.95
CA GLY A 54 5.82 3.03 -0.31
C GLY A 54 5.62 2.58 1.14
N GLU A 55 4.38 2.64 1.62
CA GLU A 55 4.01 2.19 2.95
C GLU A 55 4.18 0.68 3.09
N ILE A 56 4.64 0.24 4.26
CA ILE A 56 4.68 -1.18 4.61
C ILE A 56 3.28 -1.58 5.08
N ILE A 57 2.53 -2.27 4.23
CA ILE A 57 1.15 -2.68 4.55
C ILE A 57 1.08 -3.93 5.43
N ALA A 58 2.13 -4.76 5.41
CA ALA A 58 2.22 -5.94 6.27
C ALA A 58 3.67 -6.38 6.49
N VAL A 59 3.92 -7.00 7.64
CA VAL A 59 5.18 -7.66 7.97
C VAL A 59 4.88 -9.04 8.53
N ALA A 60 5.68 -10.04 8.18
CA ALA A 60 5.61 -11.37 8.76
C ALA A 60 7.01 -11.93 8.96
N SER A 61 7.17 -12.77 9.97
CA SER A 61 8.42 -13.45 10.26
C SER A 61 8.13 -14.84 10.81
N ALA A 62 8.92 -15.82 10.40
CA ALA A 62 8.80 -17.17 10.93
C ALA A 62 10.17 -17.80 11.13
N HIS A 63 10.22 -18.72 12.09
CA HIS A 63 11.40 -19.50 12.42
C HIS A 63 11.07 -20.99 12.33
N ARG A 64 11.86 -21.75 11.56
CA ARG A 64 11.66 -23.20 11.44
C ARG A 64 12.98 -23.96 11.42
N ALA A 65 12.89 -25.23 11.80
CA ALA A 65 14.00 -26.16 11.76
C ALA A 65 13.73 -27.34 10.82
N ALA A 66 14.80 -27.90 10.26
CA ALA A 66 14.79 -29.14 9.53
C ALA A 66 16.04 -29.94 9.86
N VAL A 67 15.89 -31.27 9.89
CA VAL A 67 16.99 -32.20 10.16
C VAL A 67 17.35 -32.88 8.85
N HIS A 68 18.65 -32.92 8.53
CA HIS A 68 19.16 -33.54 7.32
C HIS A 68 20.63 -33.94 7.50
N ILE A 69 21.13 -34.93 6.76
CA ILE A 69 22.55 -35.35 6.83
C ILE A 69 23.48 -34.29 6.23
N ASP A 70 23.03 -33.65 5.16
CA ASP A 70 23.69 -32.52 4.50
C ASP A 70 23.14 -31.18 5.02
N GLU A 71 24.05 -30.25 5.30
CA GLU A 71 23.75 -28.95 5.90
C GLU A 71 23.05 -28.00 4.94
N ILE A 72 23.43 -28.01 3.66
CA ILE A 72 22.83 -27.13 2.65
C ILE A 72 21.38 -27.54 2.42
N SER A 73 21.13 -28.84 2.25
CA SER A 73 19.80 -29.43 2.08
C SER A 73 18.93 -29.20 3.32
N GLY A 74 19.48 -29.38 4.52
CA GLY A 74 18.77 -29.06 5.77
C GLY A 74 18.43 -27.57 5.90
N GLY A 75 19.36 -26.68 5.54
CA GLY A 75 19.14 -25.23 5.53
C GLY A 75 18.05 -24.83 4.53
N ASN A 76 18.07 -25.38 3.32
CA ASN A 76 17.05 -25.15 2.29
C ASN A 76 15.66 -25.60 2.77
N GLU A 77 15.56 -26.77 3.40
CA GLU A 77 14.30 -27.28 3.92
C GLU A 77 13.79 -26.43 5.11
N ALA A 78 14.69 -25.98 5.98
CA ALA A 78 14.35 -25.07 7.07
C ALA A 78 13.84 -23.72 6.53
N ILE A 79 14.50 -23.13 5.53
CA ILE A 79 14.06 -21.90 4.86
C ILE A 79 12.70 -22.12 4.21
N LYS A 80 12.50 -23.22 3.50
CA LYS A 80 11.21 -23.53 2.84
C LYS A 80 10.05 -23.57 3.83
N LYS A 81 10.25 -24.23 4.98
CA LYS A 81 9.25 -24.29 6.05
C LYS A 81 8.95 -22.92 6.65
N ALA A 82 9.99 -22.16 6.98
CA ALA A 82 9.85 -20.81 7.54
C ALA A 82 9.19 -19.85 6.53
N ALA A 83 9.60 -19.90 5.26
CA ALA A 83 9.06 -19.05 4.21
C ALA A 83 7.57 -19.33 3.95
N LYS A 84 7.15 -20.60 3.95
CA LYS A 84 5.74 -20.96 3.81
C LYS A 84 4.89 -20.35 4.92
N GLU A 85 5.31 -20.53 6.17
CA GLU A 85 4.59 -20.00 7.33
C GLU A 85 4.58 -18.46 7.36
N ALA A 86 5.70 -17.81 7.06
CA ALA A 86 5.76 -16.35 6.96
C ALA A 86 4.88 -15.83 5.82
N ALA A 87 4.79 -16.54 4.69
CA ALA A 87 3.94 -16.15 3.56
C ALA A 87 2.45 -16.28 3.88
N GLU A 88 2.04 -17.35 4.56
CA GLU A 88 0.66 -17.54 5.03
C GLU A 88 0.25 -16.39 5.98
N GLN A 89 1.08 -16.09 6.98
CA GLN A 89 0.84 -14.96 7.90
C GLN A 89 0.82 -13.61 7.18
N LEU A 90 1.72 -13.40 6.21
CA LEU A 90 1.77 -12.15 5.46
C LEU A 90 0.50 -11.95 4.64
N MET A 91 0.00 -13.01 3.99
CA MET A 91 -1.21 -12.98 3.18
C MET A 91 -2.43 -12.61 4.03
N GLU A 92 -2.60 -13.25 5.18
CA GLU A 92 -3.70 -12.92 6.11
C GLU A 92 -3.66 -11.45 6.55
N ARG A 93 -2.47 -10.93 6.84
CA ARG A 93 -2.28 -9.52 7.24
C ARG A 93 -2.58 -8.54 6.10
N ILE A 94 -2.16 -8.85 4.87
CA ILE A 94 -2.47 -8.04 3.69
C ILE A 94 -3.99 -7.98 3.48
N LEU A 95 -4.67 -9.14 3.48
CA LEU A 95 -6.12 -9.20 3.29
C LEU A 95 -6.88 -8.45 4.40
N SER A 96 -6.41 -8.56 5.64
CA SER A 96 -6.98 -7.84 6.77
C SER A 96 -6.82 -6.32 6.62
N ARG A 97 -5.65 -5.85 6.18
CA ARG A 97 -5.37 -4.44 5.93
C ARG A 97 -6.25 -3.88 4.81
N TRP A 98 -6.38 -4.59 3.68
CA TRP A 98 -7.25 -4.18 2.58
C TRP A 98 -8.73 -4.12 2.98
N THR A 99 -9.20 -5.10 3.76
CA THR A 99 -10.57 -5.06 4.27
C THR A 99 -10.78 -3.86 5.19
N ALA A 100 -9.78 -3.53 6.02
CA ALA A 100 -9.81 -2.33 6.85
C ALA A 100 -9.83 -1.06 5.99
N ASP A 101 -8.97 -0.93 4.97
CA ASP A 101 -8.92 0.26 4.09
C ASP A 101 -10.26 0.51 3.39
N VAL A 102 -10.88 -0.54 2.85
CA VAL A 102 -12.20 -0.43 2.20
C VAL A 102 -13.28 0.05 3.17
N THR A 103 -13.19 -0.32 4.46
CA THR A 103 -14.22 0.00 5.47
C THR A 103 -13.94 1.28 6.24
N SER A 104 -12.67 1.64 6.48
CA SER A 104 -12.27 2.88 7.15
C SER A 104 -12.21 4.06 6.21
N GLY A 105 -12.03 3.83 4.91
CA GLY A 105 -11.77 4.87 3.91
C GLY A 105 -10.27 5.07 3.73
N GLU A 106 -9.83 5.16 2.48
CA GLU A 106 -8.44 5.43 2.10
C GLU A 106 -8.24 6.94 1.94
N ARG A 107 -7.08 7.46 2.36
CA ARG A 107 -6.70 8.85 2.09
C ARG A 107 -6.11 8.97 0.70
N ILE A 108 -6.84 9.62 -0.19
CA ILE A 108 -6.45 9.85 -1.56
C ILE A 108 -5.92 11.27 -1.67
N THR A 109 -4.68 11.43 -2.14
CA THR A 109 -4.08 12.74 -2.36
C THR A 109 -4.72 13.41 -3.58
N PHE A 110 -5.11 14.67 -3.43
CA PHE A 110 -5.74 15.49 -4.47
C PHE A 110 -4.91 16.71 -4.79
N THR A 111 -4.72 16.93 -6.07
CA THR A 111 -4.25 18.21 -6.61
C THR A 111 -5.32 18.78 -7.51
N VAL A 112 -5.82 19.97 -7.17
CA VAL A 112 -6.91 20.63 -7.87
C VAL A 112 -6.43 21.93 -8.49
N TYR A 113 -6.51 22.04 -9.80
CA TYR A 113 -6.20 23.25 -10.56
C TYR A 113 -7.45 24.01 -10.98
N GLY A 114 -7.33 25.32 -11.20
CA GLY A 114 -8.39 26.14 -11.81
C GLY A 114 -9.29 26.87 -10.82
N LEU A 115 -8.91 26.91 -9.54
CA LEU A 115 -9.59 27.71 -8.53
C LEU A 115 -9.07 29.15 -8.59
N THR A 116 -9.97 30.14 -8.66
CA THR A 116 -9.61 31.56 -8.84
C THR A 116 -9.66 32.35 -7.54
N SER A 117 -10.37 31.85 -6.53
CA SER A 117 -10.49 32.48 -5.22
C SER A 117 -10.49 31.49 -4.05
N PHE A 118 -10.25 31.99 -2.84
CA PHE A 118 -10.39 31.18 -1.62
C PHE A 118 -11.86 30.76 -1.37
N GLY A 119 -12.83 31.54 -1.82
CA GLY A 119 -14.24 31.15 -1.76
C GLY A 119 -14.55 29.91 -2.61
N ASP A 120 -13.85 29.73 -3.74
CA ASP A 120 -13.99 28.53 -4.55
C ASP A 120 -13.36 27.30 -3.89
N VAL A 121 -12.28 27.50 -3.11
CA VAL A 121 -11.68 26.44 -2.28
C VAL A 121 -12.69 25.95 -1.24
N ASP A 122 -13.33 26.86 -0.50
CA ASP A 122 -14.30 26.50 0.53
C ASP A 122 -15.55 25.83 -0.08
N LEU A 123 -16.02 26.34 -1.22
CA LEU A 123 -17.15 25.76 -1.94
C LEU A 123 -16.83 24.35 -2.45
N LEU A 124 -15.66 24.15 -3.06
CA LEU A 124 -15.22 22.85 -3.55
C LEU A 124 -15.10 21.84 -2.41
N LYS A 125 -14.50 22.22 -1.28
CA LYS A 125 -14.38 21.34 -0.10
C LYS A 125 -15.74 20.88 0.39
N ARG A 126 -16.71 21.80 0.50
CA ARG A 126 -18.07 21.46 0.92
C ARG A 126 -18.72 20.48 -0.06
N GLU A 127 -18.60 20.72 -1.36
CA GLU A 127 -19.16 19.81 -2.37
C GLU A 127 -18.49 18.42 -2.34
N LEU A 128 -17.18 18.34 -2.08
CA LEU A 128 -16.47 17.08 -1.87
C LEU A 128 -16.95 16.36 -0.60
N GLU A 129 -17.12 17.07 0.51
CA GLU A 129 -17.64 16.50 1.78
C GLU A 129 -19.07 15.96 1.64
N GLU A 130 -19.89 16.57 0.78
CA GLU A 130 -21.25 16.12 0.49
C GLU A 130 -21.30 14.89 -0.45
N MET A 131 -20.17 14.52 -1.07
CA MET A 131 -20.12 13.36 -1.97
C MET A 131 -20.30 12.05 -1.22
N ARG A 132 -21.12 11.17 -1.79
CA ARG A 132 -21.29 9.80 -1.28
C ARG A 132 -19.95 9.07 -1.23
N GLY A 133 -19.65 8.49 -0.07
CA GLY A 133 -18.42 7.73 0.19
C GLY A 133 -17.27 8.60 0.70
N VAL A 134 -17.37 9.93 0.69
CA VAL A 134 -16.37 10.79 1.35
C VAL A 134 -16.65 10.83 2.85
N LYS A 135 -15.61 10.58 3.65
CA LYS A 135 -15.63 10.63 5.12
C LYS A 135 -14.96 11.87 5.69
N GLY A 136 -14.04 12.46 4.94
CA GLY A 136 -13.31 13.65 5.37
C GLY A 136 -12.53 14.30 4.24
N VAL A 137 -12.33 15.61 4.34
CA VAL A 137 -11.54 16.41 3.39
C VAL A 137 -10.53 17.24 4.18
N TYR A 138 -9.25 17.07 3.87
CA TYR A 138 -8.13 17.65 4.63
C TYR A 138 -7.26 18.52 3.73
N SER A 139 -7.35 19.83 3.88
CA SER A 139 -6.57 20.79 3.08
C SER A 139 -5.12 20.84 3.53
N HIS A 140 -4.19 20.81 2.57
CA HIS A 140 -2.75 20.91 2.81
C HIS A 140 -2.16 22.27 2.37
N GLY A 141 -2.80 22.95 1.42
CA GLY A 141 -2.43 24.31 1.02
C GLY A 141 -3.10 24.76 -0.26
N PHE A 142 -3.18 26.07 -0.47
CA PHE A 142 -3.67 26.68 -1.71
C PHE A 142 -2.68 27.76 -2.16
N GLU A 143 -2.13 27.60 -3.37
CA GLU A 143 -1.16 28.52 -3.94
C GLU A 143 -1.33 28.60 -5.46
N ALA A 144 -1.29 29.81 -6.02
CA ALA A 144 -1.35 30.05 -7.47
C ALA A 144 -2.49 29.31 -8.22
N GLY A 145 -3.68 29.23 -7.61
CA GLY A 145 -4.84 28.55 -8.20
C GLY A 145 -4.78 27.02 -8.16
N CYS A 146 -3.83 26.47 -7.39
CA CYS A 146 -3.64 25.05 -7.13
C CYS A 146 -3.92 24.75 -5.66
N LEU A 147 -4.89 23.87 -5.39
CA LEU A 147 -5.24 23.38 -4.06
C LEU A 147 -4.70 21.95 -3.89
N SER A 148 -3.92 21.73 -2.84
CA SER A 148 -3.51 20.41 -2.39
C SER A 148 -4.35 20.00 -1.17
N LEU A 149 -4.93 18.80 -1.22
CA LEU A 149 -5.73 18.24 -0.14
C LEU A 149 -5.66 16.71 -0.12
N GLU A 150 -6.17 16.08 0.94
CA GLU A 150 -6.46 14.65 1.00
C GLU A 150 -7.97 14.45 1.16
N VAL A 151 -8.53 13.47 0.45
CA VAL A 151 -9.92 13.03 0.62
C VAL A 151 -9.89 11.63 1.26
N GLU A 152 -10.50 11.48 2.42
CA GLU A 152 -10.76 10.16 3.00
C GLU A 152 -12.03 9.59 2.36
N TYR A 153 -11.91 8.48 1.62
CA TYR A 153 -12.98 7.97 0.77
C TYR A 153 -13.17 6.46 0.91
N GLU A 154 -14.42 6.00 0.95
CA GLU A 154 -14.86 4.60 0.95
C GLU A 154 -14.64 3.95 -0.42
N GLY A 155 -13.38 3.66 -0.72
CA GLY A 155 -12.92 3.09 -1.99
C GLY A 155 -11.54 3.64 -2.33
N ASN A 156 -11.17 3.56 -3.60
CA ASN A 156 -9.89 4.05 -4.11
C ASN A 156 -10.08 5.26 -5.04
N GLY A 157 -8.96 5.84 -5.49
CA GLY A 157 -8.90 6.98 -6.41
C GLY A 157 -9.66 6.78 -7.71
N GLU A 158 -9.77 5.55 -8.22
CA GLU A 158 -10.53 5.26 -9.43
C GLU A 158 -12.04 5.39 -9.21
N ALA A 159 -12.54 4.83 -8.10
CA ALA A 159 -13.93 4.95 -7.72
C ALA A 159 -14.31 6.41 -7.43
N LEU A 160 -13.43 7.15 -6.75
CA LEU A 160 -13.63 8.58 -6.51
C LEU A 160 -13.62 9.39 -7.82
N ALA A 161 -12.69 9.12 -8.73
CA ALA A 161 -12.64 9.78 -10.04
C ALA A 161 -13.91 9.55 -10.86
N ARG A 162 -14.47 8.33 -10.83
CA ARG A 162 -15.76 8.04 -11.48
C ARG A 162 -16.90 8.85 -10.90
N ASN A 163 -16.96 9.00 -9.57
CA ASN A 163 -17.98 9.83 -8.94
C ASN A 163 -17.80 11.31 -9.31
N LEU A 164 -16.56 11.79 -9.38
CA LEU A 164 -16.24 13.16 -9.80
C LEU A 164 -16.50 13.42 -11.29
N ALA A 165 -16.39 12.40 -12.14
CA ALA A 165 -16.68 12.51 -13.56
C ALA A 165 -18.15 12.81 -13.86
N ALA A 166 -19.07 12.53 -12.90
CA ALA A 166 -20.45 12.99 -12.98
C ALA A 166 -20.59 14.53 -12.84
N GLY A 167 -19.51 15.20 -12.43
CA GLY A 167 -19.44 16.63 -12.17
C GLY A 167 -19.87 16.99 -10.75
N LEU A 168 -19.47 18.19 -10.32
CA LEU A 168 -19.93 18.78 -9.06
C LEU A 168 -21.02 19.83 -9.35
N PRO A 169 -21.85 20.18 -8.36
CA PRO A 169 -22.92 21.16 -8.55
C PRO A 169 -22.41 22.51 -9.05
N SER A 170 -21.30 23.02 -8.50
CA SER A 170 -20.77 24.34 -8.85
C SER A 170 -19.57 24.28 -9.82
N PHE A 171 -18.99 23.10 -10.04
CA PHE A 171 -17.79 22.94 -10.85
C PHE A 171 -17.96 21.91 -11.98
N GLU A 172 -17.50 22.28 -13.18
CA GLU A 172 -17.11 21.31 -14.19
C GLU A 172 -15.76 20.71 -13.80
N VAL A 173 -15.68 19.38 -13.85
CA VAL A 173 -14.50 18.63 -13.41
C VAL A 173 -13.89 17.91 -14.61
N GLU A 174 -12.61 18.16 -14.84
CA GLU A 174 -11.77 17.45 -15.80
C GLU A 174 -10.76 16.61 -15.01
N ILE A 175 -10.76 15.29 -15.23
CA ILE A 175 -9.76 14.39 -14.63
C ILE A 175 -8.48 14.47 -15.47
N VAL A 176 -7.40 15.00 -14.87
CA VAL A 176 -6.10 15.16 -15.54
C VAL A 176 -5.26 13.88 -15.40
N SER A 177 -5.20 13.32 -14.20
CA SER A 177 -4.57 12.02 -13.96
C SER A 177 -5.19 11.32 -12.77
N GLN A 178 -5.14 9.98 -12.77
CA GLN A 178 -5.71 9.15 -11.72
C GLN A 178 -4.84 7.92 -11.46
N THR A 179 -4.67 7.61 -10.18
CA THR A 179 -4.10 6.38 -9.65
C THR A 179 -4.97 5.87 -8.49
N LEU A 180 -4.56 4.81 -7.79
CA LEU A 180 -5.35 4.28 -6.67
C LEU A 180 -5.29 5.23 -5.47
N SER A 181 -4.15 5.89 -5.21
CA SER A 181 -3.97 6.78 -4.06
C SER A 181 -3.83 8.26 -4.40
N SER A 182 -3.89 8.65 -5.69
CA SER A 182 -3.80 10.05 -6.09
C SER A 182 -4.75 10.43 -7.24
N LEU A 183 -5.23 11.67 -7.19
CA LEU A 183 -6.03 12.27 -8.26
C LEU A 183 -5.54 13.70 -8.54
N VAL A 184 -5.42 14.01 -9.83
CA VAL A 184 -5.18 15.37 -10.30
C VAL A 184 -6.38 15.77 -11.14
N ILE A 185 -7.03 16.85 -10.76
CA ILE A 185 -8.19 17.37 -11.47
C ILE A 185 -7.99 18.84 -11.81
N LYS A 186 -8.69 19.27 -12.85
CA LYS A 186 -8.88 20.67 -13.16
C LYS A 186 -10.36 20.98 -13.03
N VAL A 187 -10.67 22.05 -12.33
CA VAL A 187 -12.04 22.52 -12.15
C VAL A 187 -12.25 23.84 -12.86
N LYS A 188 -13.46 24.04 -13.36
CA LYS A 188 -13.94 25.33 -13.84
C LYS A 188 -15.28 25.63 -13.19
N LYS A 189 -15.43 26.81 -12.60
CA LYS A 189 -16.70 27.22 -11.99
C LYS A 189 -17.78 27.35 -13.06
N ARG A 190 -18.96 26.80 -12.79
CA ARG A 190 -20.11 26.93 -13.69
C ARG A 190 -20.60 28.38 -13.67
N GLY A 191 -20.79 28.96 -14.86
CA GLY A 191 -21.26 30.33 -15.02
C GLY A 191 -20.17 31.40 -15.15
N GLU A 192 -18.89 30.99 -15.17
CA GLU A 192 -17.74 31.82 -15.58
C GLU A 192 -17.19 31.45 -16.96
#